data_AF-A0A2U2UIA8-F1
#
_entry.id   AF-A0A2U2UIA8-F1
#
_cell.length_a   1.000
_cell.length_b   1.000
_cell.length_c   1.000
_cell.angle_alpha   90.00
_cell.angle_beta   90.00
_cell.angle_gamma   90.00
#
_symmetry.space_group_name_H-M   'P 1'
#
loop_
_entity.id
_entity.type
_entity.pdbx_description
1 polymer ?
#
loop_
_entity_poly.entity_id
_entity_poly.type
_entity_poly.pdbx_seq_one_letter_code
_entity_poly.pdbx_strand_id
1 'polypeptide(L)'
;MEDAENNTLLKLDEGSNTASGLGIEILDGNMRPVKLNDLHAGMQWIPLIPEQNNILPYSARLKSTQKSVNPGLVRASATFTLEFQ
;
A
#
# COMPACT_ATOMS: atom_id res chain seq x y z
N MET A 1 -4.08 -2.25 7.80
CA MET A 1 -5.25 -3.14 7.56
C MET A 1 -5.79 -2.86 6.16
N GLU A 2 -6.37 -3.87 5.53
CA GLU A 2 -6.96 -3.77 4.19
C GLU A 2 -8.27 -2.99 4.22
N ASP A 3 -8.55 -2.27 3.13
CA ASP A 3 -9.85 -1.63 2.92
C ASP A 3 -10.95 -2.69 2.78
N ALA A 4 -12.12 -2.42 3.37
CA ALA A 4 -13.20 -3.39 3.46
C ALA A 4 -13.88 -3.66 2.11
N GLU A 5 -13.90 -2.67 1.22
CA GLU A 5 -14.54 -2.77 -0.10
C GLU A 5 -13.54 -3.25 -1.17
N ASN A 6 -12.24 -3.01 -0.95
CA ASN A 6 -11.18 -3.49 -1.83
C ASN A 6 -9.91 -3.90 -1.04
N ASN A 7 -9.74 -5.20 -0.87
CA ASN A 7 -8.64 -5.76 -0.10
C ASN A 7 -7.24 -5.56 -0.69
N THR A 8 -7.12 -5.03 -1.92
CA THR A 8 -5.83 -4.64 -2.49
C THR A 8 -5.38 -3.24 -2.05
N LEU A 9 -6.18 -2.53 -1.26
CA LEU A 9 -5.91 -1.16 -0.82
C LEU A 9 -5.69 -1.10 0.69
N LEU A 10 -4.86 -0.17 1.13
CA LEU A 10 -4.74 0.18 2.54
C LEU A 10 -5.98 0.96 2.95
N LYS A 11 -6.60 0.51 4.05
CA LYS A 11 -7.67 1.24 4.73
C LYS A 11 -7.15 2.54 5.33
N LEU A 12 -8.00 3.55 5.36
CA LEU A 12 -7.73 4.76 6.14
C LEU A 12 -7.90 4.51 7.64
N ASP A 13 -7.13 5.22 8.44
CA ASP A 13 -7.24 5.20 9.90
C ASP A 13 -8.60 5.75 10.34
N GLU A 14 -9.28 5.07 11.26
CA GLU A 14 -10.58 5.51 11.75
C GLU A 14 -10.48 6.78 12.60
N GLY A 15 -11.51 7.63 12.51
CA GLY A 15 -11.59 8.89 13.25
C GLY A 15 -12.81 9.72 12.84
N SER A 16 -13.23 10.64 13.71
CA SER A 16 -14.42 11.49 13.50
C SER A 16 -14.34 12.42 12.29
N ASN A 17 -13.14 12.64 11.74
CA ASN A 17 -12.91 13.48 10.56
C ASN A 17 -12.23 12.69 9.41
N THR A 18 -12.21 11.36 9.44
CA THR A 18 -11.58 10.57 8.37
C THR A 18 -12.42 10.63 7.10
N ALA A 19 -11.76 10.79 5.93
CA ALA A 19 -12.42 10.65 4.64
C ALA A 19 -13.03 9.25 4.44
N SER A 20 -14.01 9.11 3.55
CA SER A 20 -14.57 7.78 3.22
C SER A 20 -14.84 7.62 1.72
N GLY A 21 -14.98 6.36 1.30
CA GLY A 21 -15.16 5.98 -0.10
C GLY A 21 -13.86 5.90 -0.91
N LEU A 22 -12.70 5.85 -0.24
CA LEU A 22 -11.39 5.67 -0.87
C LEU A 22 -10.43 4.87 0.03
N GLY A 23 -9.46 4.21 -0.61
CA GLY A 23 -8.30 3.61 0.02
C GLY A 23 -6.99 4.09 -0.62
N ILE A 24 -5.86 3.65 -0.09
CA ILE A 24 -4.52 3.96 -0.64
C ILE A 24 -3.98 2.72 -1.35
N GLU A 25 -3.69 2.85 -2.65
CA GLU A 25 -3.02 1.80 -3.44
C GLU A 25 -1.50 2.03 -3.40
N ILE A 26 -0.74 0.97 -3.11
CA ILE A 26 0.72 0.96 -3.19
C ILE A 26 1.13 0.29 -4.51
N LEU A 27 2.09 0.89 -5.20
CA LEU A 27 2.58 0.47 -6.50
C LEU A 27 4.09 0.20 -6.43
N ASP A 28 4.54 -0.85 -7.12
CA ASP A 28 5.97 -1.14 -7.28
C ASP A 28 6.64 -0.20 -8.31
N GLY A 29 7.95 -0.40 -8.54
CA GLY A 29 8.73 0.39 -9.50
C GLY A 29 8.26 0.30 -10.95
N ASN A 30 7.42 -0.68 -11.27
CA ASN A 30 6.81 -0.88 -12.59
C ASN A 30 5.36 -0.38 -12.64
N MET A 31 4.92 0.37 -11.63
CA MET A 31 3.54 0.86 -11.48
C MET A 31 2.51 -0.27 -11.38
N ARG A 32 2.91 -1.44 -10.86
CA ARG A 32 1.99 -2.57 -10.61
C ARG A 32 1.52 -2.57 -9.16
N PRO A 33 0.24 -2.88 -8.89
CA PRO A 33 -0.27 -2.99 -7.53
C PRO A 33 0.50 -4.01 -6.70
N VAL A 34 0.93 -3.60 -5.51
CA VAL A 34 1.52 -4.48 -4.51
C VAL A 34 0.41 -5.17 -3.74
N LYS A 35 0.49 -6.50 -3.64
CA LYS A 35 -0.45 -7.27 -2.81
C LYS A 35 -0.15 -7.03 -1.34
N LEU A 36 -1.17 -6.65 -0.58
CA LEU A 36 -1.07 -6.46 0.86
C LEU A 36 -1.15 -7.81 1.57
N ASN A 37 -0.41 -7.95 2.68
CA ASN A 37 -0.42 -9.12 3.56
C ASN A 37 -0.19 -10.48 2.89
N ASP A 38 0.39 -10.50 1.68
CA ASP A 38 0.68 -11.75 0.98
C ASP A 38 1.73 -12.57 1.75
N LEU A 39 1.60 -13.90 1.71
CA LEU A 39 2.54 -14.80 2.35
C LEU A 39 3.86 -14.82 1.56
N HIS A 40 4.98 -14.94 2.27
CA HIS A 40 6.34 -14.94 1.70
C HIS A 40 6.51 -15.88 0.49
N ALA A 41 5.78 -16.98 0.44
CA ALA A 41 5.86 -18.00 -0.62
C ALA A 41 5.56 -17.45 -2.04
N GLY A 42 4.90 -16.30 -2.18
CA GLY A 42 4.59 -15.68 -3.47
C GLY A 42 5.48 -14.49 -3.86
N MET A 43 6.42 -14.07 -3.00
CA MET A 43 7.21 -12.86 -3.22
C MET A 43 8.42 -13.11 -4.13
N GLN A 44 8.64 -12.20 -5.09
CA GLN A 44 9.82 -12.21 -5.93
C GLN A 44 10.99 -11.56 -5.18
N TRP A 45 12.14 -12.25 -5.13
CA TRP A 45 13.38 -11.69 -4.58
C TRP A 45 13.84 -10.45 -5.37
N ILE A 46 14.17 -9.39 -4.64
CA ILE A 46 14.73 -8.17 -5.21
C ILE A 46 16.25 -8.25 -5.07
N PRO A 47 17.03 -8.32 -6.17
CA PRO A 47 18.47 -8.36 -6.09
C PRO A 47 19.00 -7.03 -5.56
N LEU A 48 19.86 -7.09 -4.54
CA LEU A 48 20.58 -5.94 -4.01
C LEU A 48 22.01 -5.94 -4.56
N ILE A 49 22.55 -4.76 -4.83
CA ILE A 49 23.95 -4.58 -5.23
C ILE A 49 24.77 -4.27 -3.97
N PRO A 50 25.79 -5.08 -3.63
CA PRO A 50 26.67 -4.81 -2.49
C PRO A 50 27.35 -3.45 -2.58
N GLU A 51 27.59 -2.83 -1.42
CA GLU A 51 28.31 -1.54 -1.28
C GLU A 51 27.66 -0.35 -2.02
N GLN A 52 26.38 -0.46 -2.38
CA GLN A 52 25.61 0.59 -3.04
C GLN A 52 24.34 0.95 -2.27
N ASN A 53 23.85 2.17 -2.50
CA ASN A 53 22.52 2.58 -2.09
C ASN A 53 21.48 1.84 -2.94
N ASN A 54 20.81 0.87 -2.36
CA ASN A 54 19.70 0.17 -3.00
C ASN A 54 18.41 0.95 -2.74
N ILE A 55 17.89 1.60 -3.79
CA ILE A 55 16.63 2.35 -3.73
C ILE A 55 15.51 1.47 -4.25
N LEU A 56 14.49 1.22 -3.43
CA LEU A 56 13.28 0.51 -3.84
C LEU A 56 12.19 1.53 -4.19
N PRO A 57 11.90 1.74 -5.48
CA PRO A 57 10.93 2.75 -5.89
C PRO A 57 9.50 2.23 -5.69
N TYR A 58 8.86 2.66 -4.60
CA TYR A 58 7.42 2.48 -4.40
C TYR A 58 6.70 3.82 -4.55
N SER A 59 5.46 3.76 -5.01
CA SER A 59 4.56 4.91 -5.10
C SER A 59 3.24 4.62 -4.40
N ALA A 60 2.51 5.67 -4.04
CA ALA A 60 1.17 5.56 -3.46
C ALA A 60 0.18 6.47 -4.21
N ARG A 61 -1.07 6.03 -4.34
CA ARG A 61 -2.17 6.88 -4.86
C ARG A 61 -3.47 6.61 -4.14
N LEU A 62 -4.36 7.60 -4.12
CA LEU A 62 -5.74 7.42 -3.67
C LEU A 62 -6.55 6.72 -4.75
N LYS A 63 -7.36 5.74 -4.36
CA LYS A 63 -8.27 5.03 -5.25
C LYS A 63 -9.65 4.95 -4.61
N SER A 64 -10.67 5.40 -5.34
CA SER A 64 -12.05 5.34 -4.88
C SER A 64 -12.52 3.89 -4.79
N THR A 65 -13.23 3.56 -3.72
CA THR A 65 -13.83 2.25 -3.46
C THR A 65 -15.36 2.29 -3.44
N GLN A 66 -15.94 3.48 -3.31
CA GLN A 66 -17.39 3.70 -3.29
C GLN A 66 -17.79 4.73 -4.34
N LYS A 67 -19.06 4.72 -4.73
CA LYS A 67 -19.60 5.65 -5.75
C LYS A 67 -19.42 7.13 -5.40
N SER A 68 -19.45 7.45 -4.10
CA SER A 68 -19.23 8.80 -3.58
C SER A 68 -18.02 8.79 -2.65
N VAL A 69 -17.21 9.83 -2.75
CA VAL A 69 -16.13 10.11 -1.81
C VAL A 69 -16.59 11.22 -0.87
N ASN A 70 -16.52 10.97 0.44
CA ASN A 70 -16.80 12.00 1.43
C ASN A 70 -15.48 12.62 1.91
N PRO A 71 -15.38 13.96 1.94
CA PRO A 71 -14.16 14.64 2.33
C PRO A 71 -13.82 14.41 3.80
N GLY A 72 -12.53 14.47 4.10
CA GLY A 72 -11.98 14.32 5.44
C GLY A 72 -10.47 14.14 5.39
N LEU A 73 -9.88 13.88 6.55
CA LEU A 73 -8.47 13.53 6.70
C LEU A 73 -8.18 12.17 6.05
N VAL A 74 -7.12 12.12 5.27
CA VAL A 74 -6.58 10.89 4.70
C VAL A 74 -5.30 10.54 5.45
N ARG A 75 -5.34 9.46 6.22
CA ARG A 75 -4.19 8.91 6.93
C ARG A 75 -4.28 7.39 6.90
N ALA A 76 -3.15 6.71 6.71
CA ALA A 76 -3.06 5.26 6.84
C ALA A 76 -1.65 4.90 7.32
N SER A 77 -1.53 3.75 7.97
CA SER A 77 -0.24 3.18 8.37
C SER A 77 -0.03 1.82 7.72
N ALA A 78 1.19 1.58 7.24
CA ALA A 78 1.63 0.31 6.68
C ALA A 78 3.03 -0.02 7.18
N THR A 79 3.34 -1.32 7.26
CA THR A 79 4.68 -1.81 7.60
C THR A 79 5.32 -2.41 6.36
N PHE A 80 6.55 -2.01 6.08
CA PHE A 80 7.37 -2.63 5.05
C PHE A 80 8.32 -3.62 5.71
N THR A 81 8.19 -4.91 5.39
CA THR A 81 9.05 -5.97 5.92
C THR A 81 10.10 -6.32 4.87
N LEU A 82 11.37 -6.28 5.27
CA LEU A 82 12.51 -6.72 4.47
C LEU A 82 13.03 -8.04 5.05
N GLU A 83 12.88 -9.12 4.29
CA GLU A 83 13.50 -10.42 4.59
C GLU A 83 14.77 -10.57 3.76
N PHE A 84 15.82 -11.11 4.38
CA PHE A 84 17.13 -11.35 3.77
C PHE A 84 17.40 -12.86 3.72
N GLN A 85 18.13 -13.29 2.68
CA GLN A 85 18.64 -14.67 2.56
C GLN A 85 19.87 -14.90 3.44
#